data_AF-A0A7V9LWF8-F1
#
_entry.id   AF-A0A7V9LWF8-F1
#
_cell.length_a   1.000
_cell.length_b   1.000
_cell.length_c   1.000
_cell.angle_alpha   90.00
_cell.angle_beta   90.00
_cell.angle_gamma   90.00
#
_symmetry.space_group_name_H-M   'P 1'
#
loop_
_entity.id
_entity.type
_entity.pdbx_description
1 polymer ?
#
loop_
_entity_poly.entity_id
_entity_poly.type
_entity_poly.pdbx_seq_one_letter_code
_entity_poly.pdbx_strand_id
1 'polypeptide(L)'
;MSRPPPAVLDEGLYAELDRLLVDADRALVETYPGDVAGRQPVHTVYVPADQVSAELPARYGAAALSLVEKHDLAGLAASLGLTDRTAYERMLAKLAREPIEDLRVDVEDGYGHRPDDEEDAAVTAAAVALATTDATPYWGLRFKSFEPATRRRGVRSLDLFLATVLDCGPLPDGFILTLPKVTAI
;
A
#
# COMPACT_ATOMS: atom_id res chain seq x y z
N MET A 1 -29.49 -3.50 -24.44
CA MET A 1 -28.98 -2.80 -23.23
C MET A 1 -30.04 -2.96 -22.15
N SER A 2 -29.71 -3.57 -21.01
CA SER A 2 -30.68 -3.77 -19.92
C SER A 2 -30.93 -2.46 -19.19
N ARG A 3 -32.19 -2.16 -18.85
CA ARG A 3 -32.53 -0.95 -18.11
C ARG A 3 -32.01 -1.08 -16.67
N PRO A 4 -31.39 -0.03 -16.08
CA PRO A 4 -30.95 -0.10 -14.70
C PRO A 4 -32.15 -0.35 -13.76
N PRO A 5 -31.95 -1.10 -12.66
CA PRO A 5 -33.01 -1.36 -11.69
C PRO A 5 -33.51 -0.05 -11.05
N PRO A 6 -34.77 0.00 -10.60
CA PRO A 6 -35.31 1.16 -9.93
C PRO A 6 -34.61 1.38 -8.58
N ALA A 7 -34.40 2.64 -8.21
CA ALA A 7 -33.88 3.02 -6.90
C ALA A 7 -34.86 2.64 -5.78
N VAL A 8 -34.33 2.18 -4.64
CA VAL A 8 -35.11 1.75 -3.46
C VAL A 8 -35.19 2.88 -2.40
N LEU A 9 -34.20 3.78 -2.39
CA LEU A 9 -34.17 4.94 -1.50
C LEU A 9 -34.79 6.15 -2.22
N ASP A 10 -35.51 6.98 -1.48
CA ASP A 10 -36.12 8.19 -2.02
C ASP A 10 -35.16 9.40 -2.01
N GLU A 11 -35.51 10.42 -2.79
CA GLU A 11 -34.75 11.67 -2.92
C GLU A 11 -34.66 12.46 -1.61
N GLY A 12 -35.61 12.28 -0.69
CA GLY A 12 -35.59 12.94 0.61
C GLY A 12 -34.44 12.43 1.47
N LEU A 13 -34.18 11.12 1.45
CA LEU A 13 -33.03 10.55 2.13
C LEU A 13 -31.70 11.00 1.52
N TYR A 14 -31.60 11.12 0.20
CA TYR A 14 -30.38 11.65 -0.43
C TYR A 14 -30.10 13.09 0.01
N ALA A 15 -31.12 13.95 0.00
CA ALA A 15 -31.00 15.34 0.46
C ALA A 15 -30.66 15.43 1.96
N GLU A 16 -31.18 14.51 2.77
CA GLU A 16 -30.84 14.40 4.19
C GLU A 16 -29.36 14.09 4.38
N LEU A 17 -28.84 13.10 3.63
CA LEU A 17 -27.44 12.71 3.68
C LEU A 17 -26.52 13.86 3.24
N ASP A 18 -26.83 14.52 2.13
CA ASP A 18 -26.08 15.70 1.66
C ASP A 18 -26.00 16.79 2.75
N ARG A 19 -27.13 17.06 3.42
CA ARG A 19 -27.18 18.04 4.50
C ARG A 19 -26.36 17.61 5.73
N LEU A 20 -26.38 16.34 6.07
CA LEU A 20 -25.63 15.82 7.23
C LEU A 20 -24.12 15.78 6.97
N LEU A 21 -23.70 15.57 5.72
CA LEU A 21 -22.29 15.38 5.35
C LEU A 21 -21.58 16.68 4.95
N VAL A 22 -22.31 17.76 4.64
CA VAL A 22 -21.73 19.01 4.10
C VAL A 22 -20.60 19.61 4.94
N ASP A 23 -20.67 19.51 6.28
CA ASP A 23 -19.62 20.05 7.15
C ASP A 23 -18.39 19.13 7.18
N ALA A 24 -18.59 17.81 7.07
CA ALA A 24 -17.49 16.85 6.93
C ALA A 24 -16.79 17.01 5.57
N ASP A 25 -17.54 17.22 4.49
CA ASP A 25 -17.00 17.50 3.16
C ASP A 25 -16.18 18.79 3.14
N ARG A 26 -16.67 19.85 3.80
CA ARG A 26 -15.94 21.12 3.93
C ARG A 26 -14.63 20.93 4.70
N ALA A 27 -14.67 20.25 5.84
CA ALA A 27 -13.48 19.95 6.63
C ALA A 27 -12.45 19.12 5.85
N LEU A 28 -12.92 18.16 5.04
CA LEU A 28 -12.08 17.36 4.15
C LEU A 28 -11.38 18.24 3.11
N VAL A 29 -12.12 19.09 2.39
CA VAL A 29 -11.55 19.98 1.36
C VAL A 29 -10.56 20.99 1.95
N GLU A 30 -10.85 21.55 3.13
CA GLU A 30 -9.96 22.49 3.81
C GLU A 30 -8.64 21.84 4.27
N THR A 31 -8.71 20.58 4.72
CA THR A 31 -7.54 19.87 5.27
C THR A 31 -6.74 19.13 4.20
N TYR A 32 -7.40 18.69 3.12
CA TYR A 32 -6.83 17.89 2.03
C TYR A 32 -7.18 18.53 0.67
N PRO A 33 -6.41 19.54 0.22
CA PRO A 33 -6.73 20.32 -0.99
C PRO A 33 -6.56 19.56 -2.32
N GLY A 34 -6.31 18.26 -2.28
CA GLY A 34 -6.11 17.39 -3.44
C GLY A 34 -4.77 16.66 -3.41
N ASP A 35 -4.43 16.03 -4.53
CA ASP A 35 -3.23 15.23 -4.67
C ASP A 35 -1.96 16.08 -4.53
N VAL A 36 -0.98 15.54 -3.80
CA VAL A 36 0.34 16.16 -3.67
C VAL A 36 1.07 16.05 -5.00
N ALA A 37 1.58 17.17 -5.51
CA ALA A 37 2.38 17.20 -6.74
C ALA A 37 3.65 16.33 -6.58
N GLY A 38 3.84 15.37 -7.48
CA GLY A 38 5.01 14.49 -7.45
C GLY A 38 4.78 13.17 -8.15
N ARG A 39 5.83 12.33 -8.15
CA ARG A 39 5.70 10.94 -8.57
C ARG A 39 4.85 10.20 -7.53
N GLN A 40 3.90 9.40 -7.99
CA GLN A 40 3.16 8.44 -7.16
C GLN A 40 3.55 7.03 -7.60
N PRO A 41 3.55 6.04 -6.69
CA PRO A 41 3.80 4.66 -7.06
C PRO A 41 2.72 4.14 -8.00
N VAL A 42 3.11 3.44 -9.07
CA VAL A 42 2.15 2.80 -9.99
C VAL A 42 1.42 1.63 -9.30
N HIS A 43 2.06 0.98 -8.34
CA HIS A 43 1.43 -0.02 -7.47
C HIS A 43 2.01 0.03 -6.06
N THR A 44 1.25 -0.48 -5.10
CA THR A 44 1.70 -0.70 -3.73
C THR A 44 1.46 -2.17 -3.36
N VAL A 45 2.46 -2.82 -2.79
CA VAL A 45 2.41 -4.21 -2.34
C VAL A 45 2.53 -4.23 -0.82
N TYR A 46 1.51 -4.76 -0.16
CA TYR A 46 1.56 -5.07 1.28
C TYR A 46 2.06 -6.49 1.47
N VAL A 47 3.08 -6.66 2.30
CA VAL A 47 3.73 -7.95 2.54
C VAL A 47 3.74 -8.23 4.03
N PRO A 48 3.26 -9.40 4.49
CA PRO A 48 3.36 -9.81 5.89
C PRO A 48 4.82 -9.69 6.38
N ALA A 49 5.04 -9.14 7.58
CA ALA A 49 6.39 -8.81 8.04
C ALA A 49 7.37 -10.00 8.06
N ASP A 50 6.88 -11.22 8.31
CA ASP A 50 7.68 -12.46 8.30
C ASP A 50 8.09 -12.92 6.89
N GLN A 51 7.58 -12.29 5.83
CA GLN A 51 7.87 -12.61 4.43
C GLN A 51 8.72 -11.55 3.73
N VAL A 52 9.03 -10.44 4.41
CA VAL A 52 9.85 -9.36 3.88
C VAL A 52 11.33 -9.74 3.96
N SER A 53 12.03 -9.64 2.83
CA SER A 53 13.49 -9.79 2.74
C SER A 53 14.05 -8.84 1.68
N ALA A 54 15.36 -8.62 1.70
CA ALA A 54 16.03 -7.72 0.74
C ALA A 54 15.90 -8.23 -0.72
N GLU A 55 15.76 -9.54 -0.92
CA GLU A 55 15.63 -10.18 -2.23
C GLU A 55 14.19 -10.22 -2.74
N LEU A 56 13.21 -9.88 -1.90
CA LEU A 56 11.80 -10.01 -2.22
C LEU A 56 11.41 -9.25 -3.51
N PRO A 57 11.82 -7.98 -3.72
CA PRO A 57 11.50 -7.26 -4.96
C PRO A 57 12.05 -7.97 -6.20
N ALA A 58 13.31 -8.42 -6.15
CA ALA A 58 13.93 -9.13 -7.26
C ALA A 58 13.21 -10.45 -7.57
N ARG A 59 12.81 -11.20 -6.54
CA ARG A 59 12.02 -12.43 -6.69
C ARG A 59 10.66 -12.18 -7.34
N TYR A 60 9.97 -11.10 -6.94
CA TYR A 60 8.69 -10.71 -7.53
C TYR A 60 8.86 -10.29 -9.00
N GLY A 61 9.91 -9.53 -9.33
CA GLY A 61 10.22 -9.13 -10.69
C GLY A 61 10.46 -10.33 -11.62
N ALA A 62 11.29 -11.28 -11.18
CA ALA A 62 11.53 -12.51 -11.93
C ALA A 62 10.27 -13.35 -12.15
N ALA A 63 9.42 -13.48 -11.12
CA ALA A 63 8.15 -14.19 -11.23
C ALA A 63 7.18 -13.48 -12.20
N ALA A 64 7.07 -12.16 -12.13
CA ALA A 64 6.22 -11.37 -13.01
C ALA A 64 6.67 -11.46 -14.47
N LEU A 65 7.97 -11.30 -14.74
CA LEU A 65 8.53 -11.46 -16.09
C LEU A 65 8.32 -12.87 -16.63
N SER A 66 8.47 -13.90 -15.80
CA SER A 66 8.17 -15.28 -16.23
C SER A 66 6.70 -15.46 -16.62
N LEU A 67 5.75 -14.80 -15.93
CA LEU A 67 4.33 -14.83 -16.29
C LEU A 67 4.06 -14.07 -17.60
N VAL A 68 4.73 -12.94 -17.82
CA VAL A 68 4.67 -12.19 -19.09
C VAL A 68 5.12 -13.09 -20.25
N GLU A 69 6.20 -13.85 -20.09
CA GLU A 69 6.71 -14.74 -21.14
C GLU A 69 5.77 -15.91 -21.42
N LYS A 70 5.11 -16.44 -20.39
CA LYS A 70 4.22 -17.60 -20.48
C LYS A 70 2.84 -17.28 -21.05
N HIS A 71 2.40 -16.03 -20.97
CA HIS A 71 1.02 -15.64 -21.28
C HIS A 71 0.98 -14.50 -22.29
N ASP A 72 -0.03 -14.52 -23.18
CA ASP A 72 -0.26 -13.45 -24.15
C ASP A 72 -0.88 -12.21 -23.49
N LEU A 73 -0.07 -11.48 -22.71
CA LEU A 73 -0.48 -10.23 -22.08
C LEU A 73 -0.76 -9.13 -23.10
N ALA A 74 -0.12 -9.16 -24.28
CA ALA A 74 -0.40 -8.21 -25.34
C ALA A 74 -1.81 -8.43 -25.92
N GLY A 75 -2.19 -9.69 -26.14
CA GLY A 75 -3.54 -10.07 -26.54
C GLY A 75 -4.58 -9.75 -25.47
N LEU A 76 -4.28 -10.01 -24.19
CA LEU A 76 -5.15 -9.60 -23.09
C LEU A 76 -5.35 -8.08 -23.05
N ALA A 77 -4.26 -7.30 -23.13
CA ALA A 77 -4.31 -5.84 -23.16
C ALA A 77 -5.16 -5.35 -24.34
N ALA A 78 -4.96 -5.90 -25.54
CA ALA A 78 -5.78 -5.58 -26.71
C ALA A 78 -7.26 -5.91 -26.49
N SER A 79 -7.59 -7.04 -25.85
CA SER A 79 -8.97 -7.42 -25.53
C SER A 79 -9.67 -6.44 -24.56
N LEU A 80 -8.89 -5.74 -23.74
CA LEU A 80 -9.34 -4.71 -22.81
C LEU A 80 -9.33 -3.30 -23.43
N GLY A 81 -8.99 -3.18 -24.71
CA GLY A 81 -8.84 -1.89 -25.40
C GLY A 81 -7.55 -1.13 -25.05
N LEU A 82 -6.63 -1.75 -24.30
CA LEU A 82 -5.33 -1.20 -23.94
C LEU A 82 -4.35 -1.38 -25.11
N THR A 83 -4.53 -0.56 -26.14
CA THR A 83 -3.80 -0.64 -27.42
C THR A 83 -2.51 0.16 -27.44
N ASP A 84 -2.21 0.93 -26.38
CA ASP A 84 -0.97 1.68 -26.26
C ASP A 84 0.21 0.73 -26.05
N ARG A 85 0.96 0.48 -27.12
CA ARG A 85 2.14 -0.37 -27.08
C ARG A 85 3.25 0.20 -26.19
N THR A 86 3.32 1.51 -26.05
CA THR A 86 4.33 2.17 -25.22
C THR A 86 4.11 1.89 -23.73
N ALA A 87 2.84 1.75 -23.30
CA ALA A 87 2.51 1.37 -21.93
C ALA A 87 3.01 -0.06 -21.60
N TYR A 88 2.85 -0.99 -22.54
CA TYR A 88 3.36 -2.36 -22.38
C TYR A 88 4.89 -2.40 -22.25
N GLU A 89 5.61 -1.68 -23.10
CA GLU A 89 7.08 -1.60 -23.05
C GLU A 89 7.56 -0.95 -21.75
N ARG A 90 6.87 0.09 -21.28
CA ARG A 90 7.13 0.73 -19.97
C ARG A 90 6.88 -0.21 -18.80
N MET A 91 5.82 -1.01 -18.86
CA MET A 91 5.53 -2.05 -17.86
C MET A 91 6.68 -3.08 -17.80
N LEU A 92 7.18 -3.56 -18.94
CA LEU A 92 8.32 -4.49 -18.95
C LEU A 92 9.58 -3.86 -18.36
N ALA A 93 9.88 -2.61 -18.73
CA ALA A 93 11.00 -1.87 -18.17
C ALA A 93 10.86 -1.67 -16.65
N LYS A 94 9.62 -1.45 -16.17
CA LYS A 94 9.30 -1.40 -14.74
C LYS A 94 9.57 -2.73 -14.05
N LEU A 95 8.97 -3.82 -14.52
CA LEU A 95 9.18 -5.15 -13.93
C LEU A 95 10.66 -5.57 -13.91
N ALA A 96 11.46 -5.12 -14.86
CA ALA A 96 12.89 -5.44 -14.91
C ALA A 96 13.76 -4.60 -13.96
N ARG A 97 13.43 -3.32 -13.75
CA ARG A 97 14.28 -2.37 -13.00
C ARG A 97 13.75 -2.00 -11.63
N GLU A 98 12.44 -1.99 -11.48
CA GLU A 98 11.71 -1.54 -10.31
C GLU A 98 10.41 -2.36 -10.18
N PRO A 99 10.54 -3.67 -9.90
CA PRO A 99 9.42 -4.60 -9.91
C PRO A 99 8.40 -4.34 -8.81
N ILE A 100 8.83 -3.70 -7.73
CA ILE A 100 7.97 -3.19 -6.67
C ILE A 100 8.23 -1.68 -6.52
N GLU A 101 7.25 -0.82 -6.80
CA GLU A 101 7.40 0.64 -6.62
C GLU A 101 7.24 1.04 -5.14
N ASP A 102 6.25 0.47 -4.46
CA ASP A 102 5.94 0.77 -3.05
C ASP A 102 5.75 -0.54 -2.27
N LEU A 103 6.69 -0.84 -1.37
CA LEU A 103 6.64 -2.03 -0.51
C LEU A 103 6.28 -1.64 0.93
N ARG A 104 5.10 -2.08 1.38
CA ARG A 104 4.61 -1.83 2.74
C ARG A 104 4.76 -3.11 3.56
N VAL A 105 5.60 -3.09 4.59
CA VAL A 105 5.59 -4.11 5.63
C VAL A 105 4.23 -4.06 6.31
N ASP A 106 3.54 -5.19 6.38
CA ASP A 106 2.24 -5.29 7.00
C ASP A 106 2.35 -6.08 8.30
N VAL A 107 1.94 -5.46 9.40
CA VAL A 107 1.68 -6.13 10.68
C VAL A 107 0.25 -5.90 11.18
N GLU A 108 -0.65 -5.51 10.28
CA GLU A 108 -2.07 -5.38 10.57
C GLU A 108 -2.83 -6.63 10.12
N ASP A 109 -3.90 -6.51 9.32
CA ASP A 109 -4.82 -7.60 9.02
C ASP A 109 -4.18 -8.64 8.10
N GLY A 110 -3.24 -8.24 7.22
CA GLY A 110 -2.53 -9.17 6.34
C GLY A 110 -1.47 -10.03 7.03
N TYR A 111 -1.02 -9.64 8.23
CA TYR A 111 -0.14 -10.47 9.08
C TYR A 111 -0.92 -11.22 10.16
N GLY A 112 -2.02 -10.62 10.63
CA GLY A 112 -2.90 -11.16 11.65
C GLY A 112 -2.38 -10.97 13.07
N HIS A 113 -2.89 -11.81 13.97
CA HIS A 113 -2.48 -11.83 15.37
C HIS A 113 -1.39 -12.87 15.62
N ARG A 114 -0.23 -12.41 16.10
CA ARG A 114 0.90 -13.22 16.51
C ARG A 114 1.26 -12.95 17.99
N PRO A 115 1.97 -13.87 18.66
CA PRO A 115 2.65 -13.56 19.91
C PRO A 115 3.54 -12.32 19.80
N ASP A 116 3.68 -11.58 20.90
CA ASP A 116 4.40 -10.31 20.91
C ASP A 116 5.86 -10.44 20.47
N ASP A 117 6.53 -11.51 20.88
CA ASP A 117 7.92 -11.82 20.53
C ASP A 117 8.09 -12.20 19.06
N GLU A 118 7.13 -12.93 18.49
CA GLU A 118 7.10 -13.27 17.06
C GLU A 118 6.92 -12.01 16.20
N GLU A 119 5.99 -11.12 16.56
CA GLU A 119 5.79 -9.86 15.85
C GLU A 119 6.98 -8.91 16.02
N ASP A 120 7.58 -8.83 17.21
CA ASP A 120 8.80 -8.05 17.45
C ASP A 120 9.94 -8.52 16.52
N ALA A 121 10.16 -9.83 16.43
CA ALA A 121 11.19 -10.42 15.58
C ALA A 121 10.93 -10.17 14.08
N ALA A 122 9.68 -10.33 13.63
CA ALA A 122 9.31 -10.10 12.23
C ALA A 122 9.46 -8.63 11.83
N VAL A 123 8.99 -7.70 12.67
CA VAL A 123 9.09 -6.25 12.41
C VAL A 123 10.55 -5.81 12.32
N THR A 124 11.39 -6.26 13.25
CA THR A 124 12.81 -5.88 13.27
C THR A 124 13.57 -6.48 12.10
N ALA A 125 13.32 -7.75 11.74
CA ALA A 125 13.92 -8.37 10.56
C ALA A 125 13.51 -7.64 9.26
N ALA A 126 12.22 -7.30 9.10
CA ALA A 126 11.73 -6.55 7.95
C ALA A 126 12.34 -5.14 7.88
N ALA A 127 12.48 -4.46 9.02
CA ALA A 127 13.13 -3.16 9.10
C ALA A 127 14.59 -3.19 8.61
N VAL A 128 15.38 -4.18 9.06
CA VAL A 128 16.76 -4.37 8.56
C VAL A 128 16.77 -4.63 7.06
N ALA A 129 15.89 -5.51 6.58
CA ALA A 129 15.82 -5.87 5.17
C ALA A 129 15.55 -4.66 4.26
N LEU A 130 14.68 -3.74 4.68
CA LEU A 130 14.36 -2.54 3.91
C LEU A 130 15.36 -1.40 4.11
N ALA A 131 15.94 -1.24 5.31
CA ALA A 131 16.92 -0.18 5.58
C ALA A 131 18.26 -0.40 4.86
N THR A 132 18.55 -1.64 4.44
CA THR A 132 19.82 -2.04 3.82
C THR A 132 19.73 -2.22 2.30
N THR A 133 18.61 -1.87 1.69
CA THR A 133 18.37 -2.01 0.24
C THR A 133 17.75 -0.74 -0.35
N ASP A 134 18.05 -0.46 -1.62
CA ASP A 134 17.44 0.59 -2.45
C ASP A 134 16.47 0.01 -3.50
N ALA A 135 16.01 -1.23 -3.29
CA ALA A 135 15.25 -1.99 -4.28
C ALA A 135 13.86 -1.40 -4.62
N THR A 136 13.32 -0.49 -3.80
CA THR A 136 12.01 0.13 -4.01
C THR A 136 12.06 1.64 -3.72
N PRO A 137 11.54 2.52 -4.60
CA PRO A 137 11.59 3.96 -4.40
C PRO A 137 10.66 4.45 -3.27
N TYR A 138 9.59 3.70 -3.00
CA TYR A 138 8.73 3.91 -1.84
C TYR A 138 8.70 2.65 -1.01
N TRP A 139 8.59 2.82 0.29
CA TRP A 139 8.55 1.71 1.22
C TRP A 139 7.94 2.19 2.53
N GLY A 140 7.52 1.26 3.37
CA GLY A 140 6.82 1.69 4.57
C GLY A 140 6.34 0.60 5.49
N LEU A 141 5.56 1.03 6.47
CA LEU A 141 4.97 0.17 7.48
C LEU A 141 3.47 0.46 7.58
N ARG A 142 2.66 -0.60 7.55
CA ARG A 142 1.30 -0.61 8.07
C ARG A 142 1.29 -1.39 9.36
N PHE A 143 1.11 -0.67 10.46
CA PHE A 143 1.01 -1.24 11.79
C PHE A 143 -0.43 -1.26 12.28
N LYS A 144 -0.72 -2.00 13.34
CA LYS A 144 -2.08 -2.12 13.87
C LYS A 144 -2.65 -0.76 14.30
N SER A 145 -3.97 -0.60 14.16
CA SER A 145 -4.70 0.65 14.42
C SER A 145 -4.56 1.18 15.85
N PHE A 146 -5.00 2.42 16.07
CA PHE A 146 -5.05 3.05 17.39
C PHE A 146 -6.28 2.69 18.23
N GLU A 147 -7.05 1.69 17.81
CA GLU A 147 -8.18 1.18 18.60
C GLU A 147 -7.69 0.59 19.94
N PRO A 148 -8.52 0.59 20.99
CA PRO A 148 -8.11 0.13 22.32
C PRO A 148 -7.49 -1.27 22.35
N ALA A 149 -7.99 -2.19 21.52
CA ALA A 149 -7.54 -3.58 21.49
C ALA A 149 -6.14 -3.77 20.86
N THR A 150 -5.75 -2.90 19.94
CA THR A 150 -4.57 -3.07 19.08
C THR A 150 -3.49 -2.01 19.33
N ARG A 151 -3.86 -0.84 19.85
CA ARG A 151 -3.01 0.34 20.03
C ARG A 151 -1.64 0.05 20.66
N ARG A 152 -1.59 -0.71 21.76
CA ARG A 152 -0.33 -0.97 22.46
C ARG A 152 0.64 -1.77 21.59
N ARG A 153 0.14 -2.82 20.95
CA ARG A 153 0.89 -3.66 20.02
C ARG A 153 1.31 -2.86 18.78
N GLY A 154 0.40 -2.09 18.20
CA GLY A 154 0.67 -1.23 17.04
C GLY A 154 1.78 -0.21 17.30
N VAL A 155 1.70 0.54 18.41
CA VAL A 155 2.73 1.53 18.78
C VAL A 155 4.08 0.86 19.05
N ARG A 156 4.10 -0.33 19.69
CA ARG A 156 5.35 -1.09 19.89
C ARG A 156 5.99 -1.52 18.56
N SER A 157 5.20 -2.00 17.60
CA SER A 157 5.70 -2.38 16.28
C SER A 157 6.25 -1.16 15.53
N LEU A 158 5.59 0.00 15.60
CA LEU A 158 6.11 1.23 15.02
C LEU A 158 7.45 1.66 15.65
N ASP A 159 7.53 1.63 16.98
CA ASP A 159 8.75 1.99 17.74
C ASP A 159 9.93 1.09 17.37
N LEU A 160 9.74 -0.23 17.42
CA LEU A 160 10.79 -1.19 17.06
C LEU A 160 11.23 -1.06 15.60
N PHE A 161 10.29 -0.83 14.68
CA PHE A 161 10.61 -0.65 13.27
C PHE A 161 11.49 0.59 13.07
N LEU A 162 11.07 1.75 13.58
CA LEU A 162 11.81 3.00 13.43
C LEU A 162 13.15 2.96 14.14
N ALA A 163 13.22 2.41 15.36
CA ALA A 163 14.47 2.24 16.08
C ALA A 163 15.47 1.40 15.27
N THR A 164 15.01 0.31 14.67
CA THR A 164 15.87 -0.58 13.87
C THR A 164 16.34 0.07 12.57
N VAL A 165 15.46 0.77 11.86
CA VAL A 165 15.85 1.55 10.67
C VAL A 165 16.89 2.61 11.03
N LEU A 166 16.66 3.34 12.12
CA LEU A 166 17.54 4.43 12.56
C LEU A 166 18.91 3.94 13.08
N ASP A 167 18.98 2.70 13.56
CA ASP A 167 20.25 2.05 13.91
C ASP A 167 21.07 1.65 12.67
N CYS A 168 20.39 1.38 11.53
CA CYS A 168 21.05 1.12 10.25
C CYS A 168 21.51 2.40 9.52
N GLY A 169 20.91 3.55 9.83
CA GLY A 169 21.24 4.84 9.21
C GLY A 169 20.10 5.87 9.31
N PRO A 170 20.22 7.04 8.67
CA PRO A 170 19.12 7.99 8.60
C PRO A 170 17.94 7.35 7.86
N LEU A 171 16.71 7.70 8.22
CA LEU A 171 15.49 7.24 7.55
C LEU A 171 15.57 7.56 6.03
N PRO A 172 15.62 6.54 5.15
CA PRO A 172 15.65 6.77 3.71
C PRO A 172 14.45 7.57 3.19
N ASP A 173 14.65 8.30 2.10
CA ASP A 173 13.56 8.92 1.34
C ASP A 173 12.53 7.87 0.89
N GLY A 174 11.31 8.32 0.63
CA GLY A 174 10.22 7.45 0.18
C GLY A 174 9.59 6.59 1.28
N PHE A 175 9.98 6.78 2.55
CA PHE A 175 9.30 6.15 3.68
C PHE A 175 7.86 6.67 3.83
N ILE A 176 6.89 5.76 3.91
CA ILE A 176 5.48 6.08 4.11
C ILE A 176 4.91 5.26 5.27
N LEU A 177 4.32 5.95 6.24
CA LEU A 177 3.60 5.32 7.34
C LEU A 177 2.12 5.19 6.99
N THR A 178 1.57 3.97 7.05
CA THR A 178 0.13 3.73 6.88
C THR A 178 -0.55 3.66 8.24
N LEU A 179 -1.51 4.56 8.48
CA LEU A 179 -2.40 4.54 9.64
C LEU A 179 -3.73 3.86 9.28
N PRO A 180 -3.97 2.61 9.69
CA PRO A 180 -5.24 1.96 9.38
C PRO A 180 -6.35 2.36 10.35
N LYS A 181 -7.59 2.30 9.86
CA LYS A 181 -8.82 2.45 10.67
C LYS A 181 -8.87 3.79 11.44
N VAL A 182 -8.44 4.89 10.81
CA VAL A 182 -8.54 6.24 11.39
C VAL A 182 -10.01 6.63 11.51
N THR A 183 -10.46 6.98 12.71
CA THR A 183 -11.87 7.30 13.00
C THR A 183 -12.10 8.76 13.40
N ALA A 184 -11.05 9.49 13.81
CA ALA A 184 -11.10 10.90 14.15
C ALA A 184 -9.71 11.55 13.99
N ILE A 185 -9.69 12.87 13.78
CA ILE A 185 -8.49 13.75 13.71
C ILE A 185 -8.37 14.51 15.03
#